data_AF-A0A3M7H5V2-F1
#
_entry.id   AF-A0A3M7H5V2-F1
#
_cell.length_a   1.000
_cell.length_b   1.000
_cell.length_c   1.000
_cell.angle_alpha   90.00
_cell.angle_beta   90.00
_cell.angle_gamma   90.00
#
_symmetry.space_group_name_H-M   'P 1'
#
loop_
_entity.id
_entity.type
_entity.pdbx_description
1 polymer ?
#
loop_
_entity_poly.entity_id
_entity_poly.type
_entity_poly.pdbx_seq_one_letter_code
_entity_poly.pdbx_strand_id
1 'polypeptide(L)'
;MSASLAPECNEVKEYALPVYHQIRRNADMTDKRRYDTCFLKWYSEKYIRGTATKDECEPLFQQYKTCLSKALKDRGIDQMLGEARADNKENDIEYMKPNGR
;
A
#
# COMPACT_ATOMS: atom_id res chain seq x y z
N MET A 1 1.40 -1.90 11.58
CA MET A 1 0.77 -1.39 10.35
C MET A 1 1.02 0.10 10.33
N SER A 2 1.65 0.62 9.28
CA SER A 2 1.97 2.04 9.16
C SER A 2 0.72 2.85 8.79
N ALA A 3 0.67 4.12 9.17
CA ALA A 3 -0.37 5.02 8.68
C ALA A 3 -0.07 5.42 7.22
N SER A 4 -1.09 5.46 6.35
CA SER A 4 -0.99 6.16 5.06
C SER A 4 -0.82 7.66 5.28
N LEU A 5 -0.12 8.33 4.36
CA LEU A 5 -0.03 9.80 4.25
C LEU A 5 -1.41 10.47 4.11
N ALA A 6 -2.38 9.70 3.59
CA ALA A 6 -3.78 10.07 3.46
C ALA A 6 -4.61 9.37 4.56
N PRO A 7 -4.82 9.99 5.73
CA PRO A 7 -5.66 9.43 6.81
C PRO A 7 -7.10 9.16 6.35
N GLU A 8 -7.59 9.92 5.36
CA GLU A 8 -8.88 9.70 4.68
C GLU A 8 -8.94 8.34 3.95
N CYS A 9 -7.81 7.81 3.50
CA CYS A 9 -7.71 6.47 2.89
C CYS A 9 -7.47 5.36 3.93
N ASN A 10 -7.39 5.73 5.21
CA ASN A 10 -7.17 4.81 6.33
C ASN A 10 -8.38 4.68 7.24
N GLU A 11 -9.47 5.43 7.06
CA GLU A 11 -10.63 5.52 7.98
C GLU A 11 -10.31 5.18 9.44
N VAL A 12 -9.51 6.02 10.11
CA VAL A 12 -9.63 6.17 11.55
C VAL A 12 -10.02 7.61 11.79
N LYS A 13 -11.30 7.85 12.08
CA LYS A 13 -11.69 9.03 12.88
C LYS A 13 -11.17 8.80 14.30
N GLU A 14 -9.85 8.82 14.47
CA GLU A 14 -9.20 8.79 15.76
C GLU A 14 -9.22 10.21 16.32
N TYR A 15 -10.40 10.64 16.79
CA TYR A 15 -10.44 11.60 17.89
C TYR A 15 -10.11 10.77 19.15
N ALA A 16 -8.84 10.41 19.31
CA ALA A 16 -8.37 9.72 20.52
C ALA A 16 -8.49 10.67 21.70
N LEU A 17 -9.62 10.62 22.41
CA LEU A 17 -9.66 11.04 23.81
C LEU A 17 -8.85 10.01 24.64
N PRO A 18 -8.02 10.47 25.60
CA PRO A 18 -6.90 9.71 26.11
C PRO A 18 -7.30 8.80 27.28
N VAL A 19 -8.33 7.95 27.15
CA VAL A 19 -8.62 6.95 28.18
C VAL A 19 -9.35 5.76 27.54
N TYR A 20 -8.63 4.70 27.16
CA TYR A 20 -9.02 3.29 27.40
C TYR A 20 -8.16 2.35 26.53
N HIS A 21 -7.05 1.95 27.12
CA HIS A 21 -6.29 0.79 26.72
C HIS A 21 -6.97 -0.45 27.32
N GLN A 22 -7.85 -1.12 26.57
CA GLN A 22 -8.22 -2.56 26.69
C GLN A 22 -9.52 -2.81 25.90
N ILE A 23 -9.51 -3.87 25.07
CA ILE A 23 -10.64 -4.42 24.31
C ILE A 23 -11.01 -3.68 23.01
N ARG A 24 -10.28 -3.98 21.93
CA ARG A 24 -10.83 -3.98 20.56
C ARG A 24 -10.51 -5.29 19.85
N ARG A 25 -11.35 -6.31 20.10
CA ARG A 25 -11.41 -7.58 19.35
C ARG A 25 -12.17 -7.47 18.01
N ASN A 26 -12.52 -6.27 17.56
CA ASN A 26 -13.12 -6.04 16.25
C ASN A 26 -12.23 -5.06 15.49
N ALA A 27 -11.38 -5.63 14.63
CA ALA A 27 -10.45 -4.93 13.79
C ALA A 27 -11.20 -4.01 12.81
N ASP A 28 -11.09 -2.71 13.05
CA ASP A 28 -11.47 -1.68 12.10
C ASP A 28 -10.69 -1.91 10.79
N MET A 29 -11.42 -2.16 9.71
CA MET A 29 -10.93 -2.88 8.54
C MET A 29 -10.86 -1.94 7.34
N THR A 30 -9.76 -1.19 7.27
CA THR A 30 -9.55 -0.07 6.34
C THR A 30 -8.88 -0.55 5.05
N ASP A 31 -9.05 0.14 3.92
CA ASP A 31 -8.56 -0.35 2.61
C ASP A 31 -7.03 -0.55 2.58
N LYS A 32 -6.27 0.38 3.18
CA LYS A 32 -4.83 0.19 3.39
C LYS A 32 -4.53 -1.06 4.22
N ARG A 33 -5.24 -1.26 5.32
CA ARG A 33 -5.00 -2.39 6.23
C ARG A 33 -5.33 -3.73 5.57
N ARG A 34 -6.41 -3.79 4.78
CA ARG A 34 -6.80 -4.97 4.00
C ARG A 34 -5.73 -5.29 2.95
N TYR A 35 -5.30 -4.27 2.21
CA TYR A 35 -4.24 -4.41 1.23
C TYR A 35 -2.91 -4.85 1.86
N ASP A 36 -2.43 -4.15 2.90
CA ASP A 36 -1.17 -4.46 3.58
C ASP A 36 -1.17 -5.90 4.12
N THR A 37 -2.28 -6.34 4.72
CA THR A 37 -2.42 -7.71 5.25
C THR A 37 -2.39 -8.74 4.13
N CYS A 38 -3.12 -8.50 3.04
CA CYS A 38 -3.12 -9.36 1.86
C CYS A 38 -1.71 -9.46 1.27
N PHE A 39 -1.08 -8.31 1.03
CA PHE A 39 0.23 -8.20 0.41
C PHE A 39 1.32 -8.89 1.23
N LEU A 40 1.37 -8.66 2.55
CA LEU A 40 2.39 -9.29 3.40
C LEU A 40 2.25 -10.82 3.45
N LYS A 41 1.02 -11.33 3.45
CA LYS A 41 0.77 -12.77 3.37
C LYS A 41 1.23 -13.33 2.03
N TRP A 42 0.78 -12.74 0.92
CA TRP A 42 1.18 -13.14 -0.42
C TRP A 42 2.70 -13.04 -0.61
N TYR A 43 3.33 -11.99 -0.12
CA TYR A 43 4.78 -11.78 -0.22
C TYR A 43 5.55 -12.90 0.51
N SER A 44 5.13 -13.24 1.72
CA SER A 44 5.79 -14.25 2.56
C SER A 44 5.54 -15.69 2.10
N GLU A 45 4.33 -15.99 1.64
CA GLU A 45 3.91 -17.36 1.32
C GLU A 45 4.06 -17.69 -0.16
N LYS A 46 3.92 -16.72 -1.06
CA LYS A 46 3.91 -16.93 -2.51
C LYS A 46 5.16 -16.37 -3.17
N TYR A 47 5.44 -15.08 -2.98
CA TYR A 47 6.51 -14.39 -3.70
C TYR A 47 7.90 -14.89 -3.30
N ILE A 48 8.25 -14.82 -2.01
CA ILE A 48 9.56 -15.29 -1.52
C ILE A 48 9.75 -16.80 -1.79
N ARG A 49 8.67 -17.58 -1.81
CA ARG A 49 8.72 -19.03 -2.07
C ARG A 49 8.71 -19.39 -3.57
N GLY A 50 8.65 -18.41 -4.47
CA GLY A 50 8.63 -18.64 -5.91
C GLY A 50 7.37 -19.30 -6.45
N THR A 51 6.27 -19.28 -5.69
CA THR A 51 4.96 -19.85 -6.10
C THR A 51 3.93 -18.79 -6.46
N ALA A 52 4.33 -17.51 -6.45
CA ALA A 52 3.51 -16.39 -6.90
C ALA A 52 3.29 -16.49 -8.42
N THR A 53 2.08 -16.85 -8.82
CA THR A 53 1.67 -16.94 -10.23
C THR A 53 0.72 -15.83 -10.65
N LYS A 54 0.05 -15.19 -9.70
CA LYS A 54 -0.94 -14.12 -9.92
C LYS A 54 -0.93 -13.11 -8.79
N ASP A 55 -1.33 -11.88 -9.11
CA ASP A 55 -1.51 -10.81 -8.15
C ASP A 55 -2.89 -10.91 -7.49
N GLU A 56 -2.95 -11.66 -6.40
CA GLU A 56 -4.19 -11.92 -5.66
C GLU A 56 -4.72 -10.66 -4.93
N CYS A 57 -3.83 -9.70 -4.64
CA CYS A 57 -4.15 -8.47 -3.90
C CYS A 57 -4.42 -7.27 -4.82
N GLU A 58 -4.34 -7.44 -6.15
CA GLU A 58 -4.58 -6.39 -7.15
C GLU A 58 -5.92 -5.64 -6.97
N PRO A 59 -7.07 -6.29 -6.75
CA PRO A 59 -8.34 -5.55 -6.58
C PRO A 59 -8.34 -4.68 -5.32
N LEU A 60 -7.68 -5.12 -4.24
CA LEU A 60 -7.52 -4.32 -3.01
C LEU A 60 -6.56 -3.16 -3.24
N PHE A 61 -5.50 -3.39 -4.00
CA PHE A 61 -4.54 -2.36 -4.36
C PHE A 61 -5.18 -1.24 -5.18
N GLN A 62 -6.00 -1.58 -6.18
CA GLN A 62 -6.66 -0.58 -7.03
C GLN A 62 -7.59 0.34 -6.23
N GLN A 63 -8.31 -0.20 -5.24
CA GLN A 63 -9.15 0.59 -4.35
C GLN A 63 -8.31 1.58 -3.53
N TYR A 64 -7.28 1.08 -2.85
CA TYR A 64 -6.36 1.92 -2.08
C TYR A 64 -5.65 2.97 -2.95
N LYS A 65 -5.15 2.58 -4.12
CA LYS A 65 -4.46 3.45 -5.08
C LYS A 65 -5.34 4.57 -5.60
N THR A 66 -6.62 4.28 -5.87
CA THR A 66 -7.58 5.29 -6.32
C THR A 66 -7.79 6.37 -5.27
N CYS A 67 -7.93 5.97 -4.00
CA CYS A 67 -8.02 6.93 -2.89
C CYS A 67 -6.71 7.73 -2.75
N LEU A 68 -5.56 7.04 -2.76
CA LEU A 68 -4.26 7.67 -2.58
C LEU A 68 -3.94 8.67 -3.70
N SER A 69 -4.30 8.37 -4.94
CA SER A 69 -4.02 9.24 -6.09
C SER A 69 -4.79 10.56 -5.99
N LYS A 70 -6.02 10.56 -5.48
CA LYS A 70 -6.77 11.79 -5.21
C LYS A 70 -6.09 12.60 -4.11
N ALA A 71 -5.77 11.93 -3.02
CA ALA A 71 -5.12 12.52 -1.85
C ALA A 71 -3.72 13.11 -2.15
N LEU A 72 -2.98 12.55 -3.12
CA LEU A 72 -1.68 13.06 -3.57
C LEU A 72 -1.81 14.30 -4.46
N LYS A 73 -2.84 14.34 -5.31
CA LYS A 73 -3.16 15.50 -6.15
C LYS A 73 -3.61 16.69 -5.32
N ASP A 74 -4.48 16.45 -4.35
CA ASP A 74 -4.98 17.51 -3.46
C ASP A 74 -3.86 18.15 -2.63
N ARG A 75 -2.82 17.37 -2.28
CA ARG A 75 -1.63 17.84 -1.57
C ARG A 75 -0.56 18.44 -2.49
N GLY A 76 -0.72 18.36 -3.82
CA GLY A 76 0.25 18.86 -4.80
C GLY A 76 1.56 18.05 -4.88
N ILE A 77 1.60 16.84 -4.31
CA ILE A 77 2.82 16.00 -4.26
C ILE A 77 2.94 15.12 -5.52
N ASP A 78 1.85 14.99 -6.29
CA ASP A 78 1.76 14.11 -7.47
C ASP A 78 2.86 14.40 -8.51
N GLN A 79 3.17 15.67 -8.76
CA GLN A 79 4.21 16.05 -9.72
C GLN A 79 5.61 15.63 -9.25
N MET A 80 5.99 15.97 -8.02
CA MET A 80 7.29 15.59 -7.44
C MET A 80 7.46 14.07 -7.39
N LEU A 81 6.38 13.35 -7.05
CA LEU A 81 6.38 11.88 -7.03
C LEU A 81 6.54 11.30 -8.44
N GLY A 82 5.93 11.93 -9.44
CA GLY A 82 6.06 11.55 -10.84
C GLY A 82 7.48 11.73 -11.38
N GLU A 83 8.10 12.88 -11.09
CA GLU A 83 9.49 13.19 -11.46
C GLU A 83 10.46 12.18 -10.82
N ALA A 84 10.35 11.96 -9.49
CA ALA A 84 11.19 11.00 -8.78
C ALA A 84 11.05 9.55 -9.30
N ARG A 85 9.86 9.16 -9.78
CA ARG A 85 9.63 7.86 -10.42
C ARG A 85 10.23 7.79 -11.82
N ALA A 86 10.24 8.88 -12.57
CA ALA A 86 10.79 8.94 -13.91
C ALA A 86 12.33 8.85 -13.89
N ASP A 87 12.96 9.54 -12.94
CA ASP A 87 14.42 9.58 -12.81
C ASP A 87 15.03 8.19 -12.51
N ASN A 88 14.28 7.31 -11.86
CA ASN A 88 14.73 5.94 -11.55
C ASN A 88 14.38 4.91 -12.64
N LYS A 89 13.71 5.33 -13.72
CA LYS A 89 13.19 4.41 -14.74
C LYS A 89 14.29 3.63 -15.46
N GLU A 90 15.44 4.25 -15.74
CA GLU A 90 16.56 3.56 -16.41
C GLU A 90 17.15 2.45 -15.54
N ASN A 91 17.30 2.71 -14.24
CA ASN A 91 17.75 1.70 -13.27
C ASN A 91 16.74 0.55 -13.20
N ASP A 92 15.44 0.86 -13.08
CA ASP A 92 14.40 -0.17 -13.02
C ASP A 92 14.42 -1.07 -14.26
N ILE A 93 14.61 -0.50 -15.45
CA ILE A 93 14.70 -1.26 -16.71
C ILE A 93 15.90 -2.21 -16.70
N GLU A 94 17.04 -1.80 -16.14
CA GLU A 94 18.22 -2.65 -16.07
C GLU A 94 18.04 -3.83 -15.11
N TYR A 95 17.52 -3.57 -13.91
CA TYR A 95 17.37 -4.58 -12.85
C TYR A 95 16.12 -5.46 -12.99
N MET A 96 15.11 -5.04 -13.76
CA MET A 96 13.92 -5.85 -14.07
C MET A 96 14.10 -6.76 -15.29
N LYS A 97 15.27 -6.76 -15.95
CA LYS A 97 15.55 -7.70 -17.04
C LYS A 97 15.37 -9.12 -16.52
N PRO A 98 14.58 -9.98 -17.19
CA PRO A 98 14.47 -11.37 -16.79
C PRO A 98 15.86 -11.98 -16.88
N ASN A 99 16.44 -12.33 -15.73
CA ASN A 99 17.63 -13.15 -15.71
C ASN A 99 17.23 -14.49 -16.32
N GLY A 100 17.77 -14.78 -17.51
CA GLY A 100 17.62 -16.08 -18.14
C GLY A 100 18.24 -17.13 -17.23
N ARG A 101 17.39 -17.81 -16.45
CA ARG A 101 17.72 -19.02 -15.73
C ARG A 101 16.52 -19.95 -15.69
#